data_AF-A0A847H7E7-F1
#
_entry.id   AF-A0A847H7E7-F1
#
_cell.length_a   1.000
_cell.length_b   1.000
_cell.length_c   1.000
_cell.angle_alpha   90.00
_cell.angle_beta   90.00
_cell.angle_gamma   90.00
#
_symmetry.space_group_name_H-M   'P 1'
#
loop_
_entity.id
_entity.type
_entity.pdbx_description
1 polymer ?
#
loop_
_entity_poly.entity_id
_entity_poly.type
_entity_poly.pdbx_seq_one_letter_code
_entity_poly.pdbx_strand_id
1 'polypeptide(L)'
;DADINGQAAELVRQWQAGLVESIQETAGDKRKRARIMSLGLNVITVALMLVVFASTAGLTGGEIAIAGGSAVMGQKLLETIFGEDTVRRMARQAREDLDTRIHALLAGERARYDAVTARLTGGTTAARLREAVETAERDVRKQTGA
;
A
#
# COMPACT_ATOMS: atom_id res chain seq x y z
N ASP A 1 -13.20 14.32 -8.78
CA ASP A 1 -13.08 13.29 -7.74
C ASP A 1 -12.57 12.00 -8.34
N ALA A 2 -11.29 11.72 -8.15
CA ALA A 2 -10.81 10.35 -8.35
C ALA A 2 -11.24 9.56 -7.12
N ASP A 3 -12.06 8.52 -7.32
CA ASP A 3 -12.49 7.66 -6.23
C ASP A 3 -11.31 6.77 -5.81
N ILE A 4 -10.66 7.15 -4.70
CA ILE A 4 -9.57 6.38 -4.09
C ILE A 4 -10.00 4.94 -3.78
N ASN A 5 -11.29 4.69 -3.49
CA ASN A 5 -11.79 3.35 -3.24
C ASN A 5 -11.75 2.51 -4.52
N GLY A 6 -12.22 3.06 -5.64
CA GLY A 6 -12.12 2.42 -6.95
C GLY A 6 -10.68 2.12 -7.37
N GLN A 7 -9.75 3.06 -7.13
CA GLN A 7 -8.33 2.88 -7.40
C GLN A 7 -7.69 1.82 -6.49
N ALA A 8 -8.02 1.81 -5.20
CA ALA A 8 -7.56 0.79 -4.25
C ALA A 8 -8.08 -0.60 -4.63
N ALA A 9 -9.35 -0.70 -5.02
CA ALA A 9 -9.94 -1.96 -5.48
C ALA A 9 -9.24 -2.49 -6.75
N GLU A 10 -8.92 -1.60 -7.69
CA GLU A 10 -8.17 -1.95 -8.90
C GLU A 10 -6.74 -2.39 -8.58
N LEU A 11 -6.06 -1.66 -7.71
CA LEU A 11 -4.73 -2.01 -7.21
C LEU A 11 -4.70 -3.43 -6.64
N VAL A 12 -5.67 -3.77 -5.79
CA VAL A 12 -5.76 -5.12 -5.19
C VAL A 12 -6.01 -6.19 -6.26
N ARG A 13 -6.87 -5.93 -7.26
CA ARG A 13 -7.09 -6.86 -8.38
C ARG A 13 -5.82 -7.11 -9.19
N GLN A 14 -5.07 -6.05 -9.49
CA GLN A 14 -3.80 -6.18 -10.23
C GLN A 14 -2.73 -6.91 -9.42
N TRP A 15 -2.67 -6.65 -8.12
CA TRP A 15 -1.79 -7.38 -7.21
C TRP A 15 -2.15 -8.87 -7.15
N GLN A 16 -3.44 -9.21 -7.05
CA GLN A 16 -3.91 -10.60 -7.09
C GLN A 16 -3.56 -11.29 -8.41
N ALA A 17 -3.66 -10.59 -9.54
CA ALA A 17 -3.23 -11.13 -10.83
C ALA A 17 -1.73 -11.43 -10.86
N GLY A 18 -0.90 -10.53 -10.32
CA GLY A 18 0.55 -10.75 -10.19
C GLY A 18 0.91 -11.91 -9.26
N LEU A 19 0.16 -12.10 -8.16
CA LEU A 19 0.32 -13.28 -7.29
C LEU A 19 0.07 -14.59 -8.05
N VAL A 20 -1.01 -14.63 -8.82
CA VAL A 20 -1.41 -15.79 -9.61
C VAL A 20 -0.33 -16.16 -10.62
N GLU A 21 0.28 -15.16 -11.27
CA GLU A 21 1.41 -15.34 -12.19
C GLU A 21 2.64 -15.87 -11.46
N SER A 22 3.06 -15.24 -10.36
CA SER A 22 4.22 -15.65 -9.56
C SER A 22 4.11 -17.08 -9.01
N ILE A 23 2.90 -17.49 -8.58
CA ILE A 23 2.64 -18.87 -8.13
C ILE A 23 2.85 -19.87 -9.27
N GLN A 24 2.37 -19.55 -10.48
CA GLN A 24 2.50 -20.41 -11.64
C GLN A 24 3.96 -20.56 -12.09
N GLU A 25 4.73 -19.47 -12.07
CA GLU A 25 6.17 -19.48 -12.36
C GLU A 25 6.94 -20.33 -11.35
N THR A 26 6.62 -20.18 -10.06
CA THR A 26 7.28 -20.91 -8.96
C THR A 26 7.00 -22.43 -9.00
N ALA A 27 5.92 -22.85 -9.65
CA ALA A 27 5.47 -24.23 -9.71
C ALA A 27 6.32 -25.17 -10.59
N GLY A 28 7.49 -24.76 -11.10
CA GLY A 28 8.28 -25.39 -12.18
C GLY A 28 8.46 -26.92 -12.26
N ASP A 29 8.08 -27.72 -11.24
CA ASP A 29 8.01 -29.19 -11.28
C ASP A 29 6.60 -29.68 -11.68
N LYS A 30 6.53 -30.70 -12.56
CA LYS A 30 5.28 -31.39 -12.95
C LYS A 30 4.42 -31.82 -11.75
N ARG A 31 5.02 -32.27 -10.64
CA ARG A 31 4.30 -32.66 -9.42
C ARG A 31 3.65 -31.48 -8.71
N LYS A 32 4.32 -30.32 -8.65
CA LYS A 32 3.77 -29.10 -8.05
C LYS A 32 2.61 -28.59 -8.89
N ARG A 33 2.76 -28.54 -10.22
CA ARG A 33 1.68 -28.18 -11.15
C ARG A 33 0.44 -29.08 -10.98
N ALA A 34 0.62 -30.40 -10.89
CA ALA A 34 -0.50 -31.32 -10.67
C ALA A 34 -1.24 -31.05 -9.34
N ARG A 35 -0.50 -30.75 -8.25
CA ARG A 35 -1.11 -30.38 -6.96
C ARG A 35 -1.87 -29.06 -7.04
N ILE A 36 -1.31 -28.06 -7.72
CA ILE A 36 -1.98 -26.76 -7.94
C ILE A 36 -3.28 -26.95 -8.73
N MET A 37 -3.26 -27.75 -9.78
CA MET A 37 -4.46 -28.04 -10.58
C MET A 37 -5.53 -28.81 -9.79
N SER A 38 -5.12 -29.68 -8.87
CA SER A 38 -6.04 -30.45 -8.00
C SER A 38 -6.69 -29.58 -6.92
N LEU A 39 -5.92 -28.69 -6.29
CA LEU A 39 -6.40 -27.83 -5.19
C LEU A 39 -7.09 -26.55 -5.68
N GLY A 40 -6.81 -26.13 -6.91
CA GLY A 40 -7.30 -24.89 -7.48
C GLY A 40 -6.39 -23.69 -7.18
N LEU A 41 -6.05 -22.93 -8.22
CA LEU A 41 -5.14 -21.79 -8.14
C LEU A 41 -5.67 -20.66 -7.24
N ASN A 42 -7.00 -20.47 -7.20
CA ASN A 42 -7.63 -19.47 -6.34
C ASN A 42 -7.42 -19.77 -4.86
N VAL A 43 -7.53 -21.04 -4.45
CA VAL A 43 -7.33 -21.44 -3.06
C VAL A 43 -5.89 -21.17 -2.62
N ILE A 44 -4.93 -21.49 -3.49
CA ILE A 44 -3.50 -21.25 -3.24
C ILE A 44 -3.20 -19.75 -3.17
N THR A 45 -3.79 -18.98 -4.07
CA THR A 45 -3.64 -17.52 -4.09
C THR A 45 -4.18 -16.89 -2.81
N VAL A 46 -5.39 -17.28 -2.39
CA VAL A 46 -5.99 -16.79 -1.13
C VAL A 46 -5.15 -17.21 0.07
N ALA A 47 -4.65 -18.45 0.11
CA ALA A 47 -3.75 -18.89 1.17
C ALA A 47 -2.49 -18.02 1.25
N LEU A 48 -1.90 -17.66 0.09
CA LEU A 48 -0.71 -16.81 0.05
C LEU A 48 -1.02 -15.39 0.49
N MET A 49 -2.17 -14.83 0.08
CA MET A 49 -2.66 -13.53 0.56
C MET A 49 -2.80 -13.51 2.08
N LEU A 50 -3.37 -14.57 2.68
CA LEU A 50 -3.50 -14.69 4.13
C LEU A 50 -2.14 -14.72 4.83
N VAL A 51 -1.15 -15.40 4.27
CA VAL A 51 0.23 -15.40 4.80
C VAL A 51 0.84 -14.00 4.75
N VAL A 52 0.65 -13.27 3.64
CA VAL A 52 1.11 -11.87 3.52
C VAL A 52 0.50 -11.01 4.62
N PHE A 53 -0.81 -11.07 4.82
CA PHE A 53 -1.47 -10.25 5.85
C PHE A 53 -1.11 -10.67 7.28
N ALA A 54 -1.02 -11.97 7.55
CA ALA A 54 -0.58 -12.47 8.85
C ALA A 54 0.84 -11.97 9.21
N SER A 55 1.73 -11.87 8.21
CA SER A 55 3.08 -11.33 8.41
C SER A 55 3.13 -9.83 8.76
N THR A 56 2.03 -9.10 8.56
CA THR A 56 1.97 -7.63 8.76
C THR A 56 1.58 -7.25 10.19
N ALA A 57 0.92 -8.14 10.93
CA ALA A 57 0.43 -7.89 12.29
C ALA A 57 1.43 -8.21 13.41
N GLY A 58 2.72 -8.42 13.10
CA GLY A 58 3.72 -8.77 14.11
C GLY A 58 3.61 -10.21 14.66
N LEU A 59 2.81 -11.07 14.02
CA LEU A 59 2.57 -12.47 14.41
C LEU A 59 3.75 -13.41 14.11
N THR A 60 4.98 -12.90 14.09
CA THR A 60 6.18 -13.64 13.70
C THR A 60 6.64 -14.68 14.72
N GLY A 61 6.00 -14.82 15.89
CA GLY A 61 6.37 -15.84 16.88
C GLY A 61 5.29 -16.11 17.93
N GLY A 62 4.78 -17.33 17.96
CA GLY A 62 4.11 -17.92 19.13
C GLY A 62 2.61 -17.65 19.30
N GLU A 63 2.09 -16.47 18.98
CA GLU A 63 0.70 -16.09 19.28
C GLU A 63 -0.32 -16.41 18.17
N ILE A 64 0.10 -17.14 17.13
CA ILE A 64 -0.75 -17.55 16.01
C ILE A 64 -1.92 -18.46 16.49
N ALA A 65 -1.80 -19.09 17.66
CA ALA A 65 -2.77 -20.06 18.17
C ALA A 65 -4.19 -19.51 18.43
N ILE A 66 -4.36 -18.18 18.61
CA ILE A 66 -5.64 -17.63 19.12
C ILE A 66 -6.38 -16.78 18.08
N ALA A 67 -5.72 -16.27 17.02
CA ALA A 67 -6.33 -15.33 16.07
C ALA A 67 -7.09 -15.96 14.87
N GLY A 68 -7.21 -17.30 14.79
CA GLY A 68 -8.14 -17.96 13.86
C GLY A 68 -7.50 -19.10 13.06
N GLY A 69 -7.92 -20.33 13.32
CA GLY A 69 -7.34 -21.57 12.77
C GLY A 69 -7.26 -21.69 11.24
N SER A 70 -7.91 -20.80 10.48
CA SER A 70 -7.91 -20.80 9.01
C SER A 70 -6.58 -20.30 8.39
N ALA A 71 -5.89 -19.34 9.02
CA ALA A 71 -4.62 -18.82 8.50
C ALA A 71 -3.47 -19.83 8.63
N VAL A 72 -3.44 -20.56 9.76
CA VAL A 72 -2.47 -21.64 10.03
C VAL A 72 -2.57 -22.75 9.00
N MET A 73 -3.80 -23.09 8.60
CA MET A 73 -4.04 -24.10 7.58
C MET A 73 -3.54 -23.65 6.21
N GLY A 74 -3.77 -22.39 5.83
CA GLY A 74 -3.28 -21.81 4.57
C GLY A 74 -1.76 -21.88 4.43
N GLN A 75 -1.03 -21.50 5.49
CA GLN A 75 0.43 -21.60 5.50
C GLN A 75 0.91 -23.05 5.35
N LYS A 76 0.35 -23.99 6.12
CA LYS A 76 0.80 -25.39 6.07
C LYS A 76 0.51 -26.08 4.73
N LEU A 77 -0.60 -25.71 4.09
CA LEU A 77 -0.92 -26.13 2.72
C LEU A 77 0.13 -25.65 1.73
N LEU A 78 0.52 -24.37 1.79
CA LEU A 78 1.55 -23.81 0.91
C LEU A 78 2.92 -24.47 1.16
N GLU A 79 3.32 -24.65 2.42
CA GLU A 79 4.58 -25.30 2.79
C GLU A 79 4.69 -26.72 2.21
N THR A 80 3.59 -27.46 2.20
CA THR A 80 3.53 -28.82 1.67
C THR A 80 3.75 -28.89 0.16
N ILE A 81 3.42 -27.81 -0.58
CA ILE A 81 3.54 -27.73 -2.03
C ILE A 81 4.87 -27.12 -2.45
N PHE A 82 5.26 -26.02 -1.80
CA PHE A 82 6.39 -25.18 -2.23
C PHE A 82 7.63 -25.29 -1.34
N GLY A 83 7.48 -25.76 -0.10
CA GLY A 83 8.50 -25.74 0.95
C GLY A 83 8.51 -24.42 1.71
N GLU A 84 8.86 -24.48 3.00
CA GLU A 84 8.81 -23.33 3.92
C GLU A 84 9.59 -22.12 3.42
N ASP A 85 10.86 -22.31 3.04
CA ASP A 85 11.70 -21.20 2.56
C ASP A 85 11.13 -20.54 1.30
N THR A 86 10.54 -21.34 0.41
CA THR A 86 9.91 -20.82 -0.80
C THR A 86 8.67 -20.00 -0.46
N VAL A 87 7.80 -20.50 0.42
CA VAL A 87 6.61 -19.77 0.88
C VAL A 87 7.00 -18.45 1.56
N ARG A 88 8.04 -18.47 2.40
CA ARG A 88 8.58 -17.27 3.06
C ARG A 88 9.04 -16.23 2.03
N ARG A 89 9.76 -16.65 0.99
CA ARG A 89 10.19 -15.74 -0.10
C ARG A 89 9.01 -15.22 -0.91
N MET A 90 8.07 -16.09 -1.30
CA MET A 90 6.87 -15.70 -2.05
C MET A 90 6.04 -14.67 -1.28
N ALA A 91 5.80 -14.90 0.02
CA ALA A 91 5.07 -13.97 0.86
C ALA A 91 5.80 -12.63 0.99
N ARG A 92 7.13 -12.64 1.13
CA ARG A 92 7.93 -11.42 1.17
C ARG A 92 7.83 -10.63 -0.14
N GLN A 93 8.01 -11.28 -1.29
CA GLN A 93 7.94 -10.64 -2.60
C GLN A 93 6.53 -10.08 -2.87
N ALA A 94 5.50 -10.87 -2.57
CA ALA A 94 4.11 -10.43 -2.67
C ALA A 94 3.82 -9.19 -1.81
N ARG A 95 4.36 -9.15 -0.59
CA ARG A 95 4.25 -7.99 0.31
C ARG A 95 4.96 -6.77 -0.27
N GLU A 96 6.18 -6.93 -0.76
CA GLU A 96 6.97 -5.84 -1.36
C GLU A 96 6.26 -5.24 -2.60
N ASP A 97 5.63 -6.08 -3.43
CA ASP A 97 4.81 -5.61 -4.56
C ASP A 97 3.57 -4.82 -4.09
N LEU A 98 2.83 -5.34 -3.10
CA LEU A 98 1.67 -4.65 -2.54
C LEU A 98 2.05 -3.28 -1.96
N ASP A 99 3.14 -3.24 -1.19
CA ASP A 99 3.65 -2.02 -0.55
C ASP A 99 4.04 -0.96 -1.59
N THR A 100 4.75 -1.38 -2.64
CA THR A 100 5.13 -0.50 -3.76
C THR A 100 3.91 0.14 -4.40
N ARG A 101 2.87 -0.66 -4.67
CA ARG A 101 1.63 -0.17 -5.29
C ARG A 101 0.87 0.78 -4.37
N ILE A 102 0.75 0.45 -3.08
CA ILE A 102 0.08 1.30 -2.07
C ILE A 102 0.81 2.64 -1.96
N HIS A 103 2.15 2.62 -1.91
CA HIS A 103 2.95 3.83 -1.88
C HIS A 103 2.72 4.72 -3.11
N ALA A 104 2.64 4.12 -4.30
CA ALA A 104 2.33 4.87 -5.52
C ALA A 104 0.93 5.50 -5.49
N LEU A 105 -0.09 4.75 -5.05
CA LEU A 105 -1.46 5.26 -4.91
C LEU A 105 -1.51 6.43 -3.91
N LEU A 106 -0.94 6.25 -2.72
CA LEU A 106 -0.94 7.27 -1.68
C LEU A 106 -0.08 8.49 -2.05
N ALA A 107 0.98 8.32 -2.85
CA ALA A 107 1.75 9.45 -3.38
C ALA A 107 0.90 10.31 -4.33
N GLY A 108 0.08 9.68 -5.18
CA GLY A 108 -0.87 10.40 -6.03
C GLY A 108 -1.90 11.17 -5.22
N GLU A 109 -2.47 10.56 -4.19
CA GLU A 109 -3.42 11.22 -3.29
C GLU A 109 -2.77 12.35 -2.49
N ARG A 110 -1.55 12.14 -1.98
CA ARG A 110 -0.78 13.18 -1.31
C ARG A 110 -0.57 14.39 -2.22
N ALA A 111 -0.16 14.18 -3.48
CA ALA A 111 0.05 15.28 -4.42
C ALA A 111 -1.22 16.12 -4.66
N ARG A 112 -2.39 15.46 -4.66
CA ARG A 112 -3.70 16.15 -4.74
C ARG A 112 -3.94 17.06 -3.53
N TYR A 113 -3.62 16.60 -2.32
CA TYR A 113 -3.73 17.43 -1.11
C TYR A 113 -2.67 18.53 -1.06
N ASP A 114 -1.43 18.24 -1.47
CA ASP A 114 -0.34 19.21 -1.50
C ASP A 114 -0.68 20.42 -2.38
N ALA A 115 -1.38 20.22 -3.51
CA ALA A 115 -1.86 21.32 -4.35
C ALA A 115 -2.82 22.28 -3.63
N VAL A 116 -3.62 21.77 -2.67
CA VAL A 116 -4.55 22.58 -1.88
C VAL A 116 -3.84 23.23 -0.69
N THR A 117 -3.00 22.47 0.02
CA THR A 117 -2.33 22.92 1.24
C THR A 117 -1.16 23.87 0.96
N ALA A 118 -0.55 23.84 -0.22
CA ALA A 118 0.51 24.76 -0.62
C ALA A 118 0.11 26.24 -0.48
N ARG A 119 -1.17 26.57 -0.69
CA ARG A 119 -1.68 27.93 -0.49
C ARG A 119 -1.72 28.33 0.99
N LEU A 120 -1.92 27.37 1.90
CA LEU A 120 -1.96 27.60 3.34
C LEU A 120 -0.56 27.75 3.94
N THR A 121 0.43 27.08 3.36
CA THR A 121 1.83 27.10 3.84
C THR A 121 2.69 28.17 3.16
N GLY A 122 2.19 28.85 2.13
CA GLY A 122 2.94 29.84 1.35
C GLY A 122 3.36 31.11 2.09
N GLY A 123 2.79 31.39 3.27
CA GLY A 123 3.08 32.59 4.07
C GLY A 123 2.84 33.91 3.33
N THR A 124 3.08 35.04 4.01
CA THR A 124 3.11 36.35 3.34
C THR A 124 4.52 36.60 2.82
N THR A 125 4.67 36.84 1.52
CA THR A 125 5.97 37.18 0.94
C THR A 125 6.51 38.49 1.52
N ALA A 126 7.84 38.63 1.59
CA ALA A 126 8.48 39.87 2.07
C ALA A 126 8.06 41.10 1.24
N ALA A 127 7.83 40.94 -0.07
CA ALA A 127 7.33 42.01 -0.93
C ALA A 127 5.94 42.47 -0.51
N ARG A 128 5.00 41.53 -0.29
CA ARG A 128 3.66 41.87 0.21
C ARG A 128 3.68 42.50 1.60
N LEU A 129 4.58 42.06 2.49
CA LEU A 129 4.72 42.68 3.80
C LEU A 129 5.18 44.14 3.67
N ARG A 130 6.18 44.43 2.83
CA ARG A 130 6.65 45.81 2.61
C ARG A 130 5.56 46.70 2.01
N GLU A 131 4.85 46.20 1.00
CA GLU A 131 3.73 46.93 0.38
C GLU A 131 2.61 47.23 1.38
N ALA A 132 2.29 46.27 2.26
CA ALA A 132 1.32 46.47 3.33
C ALA A 132 1.78 47.54 4.34
N VAL A 133 3.07 47.54 4.72
CA VAL A 133 3.66 48.57 5.60
C VAL A 133 3.61 49.94 4.95
N GLU A 134 4.05 50.08 3.70
CA GLU A 134 4.01 51.37 2.97
C GLU A 134 2.58 51.91 2.86
N THR A 135 1.61 51.03 2.64
CA THR A 135 0.19 51.40 2.58
C THR A 135 -0.29 51.90 3.95
N ALA A 136 0.00 51.16 5.03
CA ALA A 136 -0.34 51.58 6.38
C ALA A 136 0.29 52.93 6.76
N GLU A 137 1.57 53.16 6.41
CA GLU A 137 2.24 54.45 6.66
C GLU A 137 1.63 55.61 5.87
N ARG A 138 1.21 55.37 4.62
CA ARG A 138 0.51 56.38 3.82
C ARG A 138 -0.84 56.74 4.45
N ASP A 139 -1.59 55.76 4.91
CA ASP A 139 -2.91 55.97 5.49
C ASP A 139 -2.82 56.70 6.83
N VAL A 140 -1.84 56.35 7.68
CA VAL A 140 -1.56 57.07 8.92
C VAL A 140 -1.21 58.54 8.65
N ARG A 141 -0.31 58.82 7.69
CA ARG A 141 0.07 60.20 7.32
C ARG A 141 -1.13 61.02 6.85
N LYS A 142 -2.02 60.42 6.02
CA LYS A 142 -3.26 61.08 5.57
C LYS A 142 -4.20 61.39 6.73
N GLN A 143 -4.26 60.54 7.76
CA GLN A 143 -5.12 60.76 8.93
C GLN A 143 -4.54 61.79 9.91
N THR A 144 -3.22 61.88 10.06
CA THR A 144 -2.58 62.83 10.99
C THR A 144 -2.37 64.23 10.42
N GLY A 145 -2.74 64.48 9.16
CA GLY A 145 -2.76 65.83 8.58
C GLY A 145 -1.37 66.45 8.38
N ALA A 146 -0.35 65.62 8.11
CA ALA A 146 0.96 66.06 7.62
C ALA A 146 1.05 65.95 6.09
#